data_AF-A0A1V9UM70-F1
#
_entry.id   AF-A0A1V9UM70-F1
#
_cell.length_a   1.000
_cell.length_b   1.000
_cell.length_c   1.000
_cell.angle_alpha   90.00
_cell.angle_beta   90.00
_cell.angle_gamma   90.00
#
_symmetry.space_group_name_H-M   'P 1'
#
loop_
_entity.id
_entity.type
_entity.pdbx_description
1 polymer ?
#
loop_
_entity_poly.entity_id
_entity_poly.type
_entity_poly.pdbx_seq_one_letter_code
_entity_poly.pdbx_strand_id
1 'polypeptide(L)'
;MHIYAFGSVCRGEIDQGSDVDMLACVSDDACPIDGQQYSIYTYDKLRELWLSGNPFVWHLHLESKLVFSSDGRDFLAELGAPQKYINIESDLEKFTELFNSSSIALSNSLDNAIFNISCVFLAVRNAAMCYSLHVGQPEFSRRSALNITPALEIPHEIYSTLIRARLLSSRGHGTLISKTEILAVIDQIKTIHSWLDCLEKSQNEK
;
A
#
# COMPACT_ATOMS: atom_id res chain seq x y z
N MET A 1 5.67 25.91 3.46
CA MET A 1 4.78 24.75 3.57
C MET A 1 4.29 24.40 2.19
N HIS A 2 4.25 23.10 1.88
CA HIS A 2 3.67 22.59 0.64
C HIS A 2 2.61 21.56 0.97
N ILE A 3 1.51 21.55 0.21
CA ILE A 3 0.43 20.57 0.35
C ILE A 3 0.24 19.87 -0.98
N TYR A 4 0.16 18.55 -0.94
CA TYR A 4 -0.08 17.72 -2.11
C TYR A 4 -1.30 16.81 -1.88
N ALA A 5 -2.06 16.57 -2.93
CA ALA A 5 -2.95 15.42 -3.01
C ALA A 5 -2.19 14.28 -3.71
N PHE A 6 -2.44 13.03 -3.32
CA PHE A 6 -1.86 11.87 -3.97
C PHE A 6 -2.81 10.67 -3.89
N GLY A 7 -2.39 9.52 -4.41
CA GLY A 7 -3.18 8.29 -4.33
C GLY A 7 -4.35 8.24 -5.30
N SER A 8 -5.43 7.61 -4.87
CA SER A 8 -6.53 7.21 -5.78
C SER A 8 -7.19 8.39 -6.50
N VAL A 9 -7.28 9.55 -5.86
CA VAL A 9 -7.83 10.79 -6.45
C VAL A 9 -7.00 11.28 -7.63
N CYS A 10 -5.67 11.15 -7.55
CA CYS A 10 -4.76 11.58 -8.61
C CYS A 10 -4.66 10.56 -9.76
N ARG A 11 -4.96 9.28 -9.49
CA ARG A 11 -5.06 8.22 -10.51
C ARG A 11 -6.42 8.12 -11.20
N GLY A 12 -7.45 8.78 -10.67
CA GLY A 12 -8.83 8.62 -11.14
C GLY A 12 -9.50 7.31 -10.71
N GLU A 13 -8.93 6.61 -9.72
CA GLU A 13 -9.43 5.33 -9.18
C GLU A 13 -10.35 5.55 -7.96
N ILE A 14 -11.35 6.42 -8.10
CA ILE A 14 -12.21 6.84 -7.00
C ILE A 14 -13.43 5.91 -6.91
N ASP A 15 -13.70 5.40 -5.72
CA ASP A 15 -14.86 4.61 -5.32
C ASP A 15 -15.36 5.04 -3.93
N GLN A 16 -16.43 4.43 -3.44
CA GLN A 16 -17.02 4.77 -2.13
C GLN A 16 -16.08 4.55 -0.93
N GLY A 17 -15.05 3.71 -1.08
CA GLY A 17 -14.05 3.46 -0.06
C GLY A 17 -12.80 4.34 -0.20
N SER A 18 -12.81 5.32 -1.10
CA SER A 18 -11.66 6.19 -1.35
C SER A 18 -11.64 7.36 -0.38
N ASP A 19 -10.48 7.62 0.20
CA ASP A 19 -10.21 8.86 0.91
C ASP A 19 -9.35 9.76 0.03
N VAL A 20 -9.27 11.04 0.38
CA VAL A 20 -8.32 11.97 -0.24
C VAL A 20 -7.03 11.90 0.57
N ASP A 21 -6.01 11.28 0.01
CA ASP A 21 -4.69 11.20 0.64
C ASP A 21 -3.97 12.55 0.48
N MET A 22 -3.74 13.23 1.61
CA MET A 22 -3.11 14.55 1.64
C MET A 22 -1.74 14.48 2.32
N LEU A 23 -0.76 15.16 1.74
CA LEU A 23 0.60 15.30 2.27
C LEU A 23 0.84 16.78 2.64
N ALA A 24 1.36 17.03 3.82
CA ALA A 24 1.86 18.34 4.23
C ALA A 24 3.38 18.27 4.45
N CYS A 25 4.12 19.05 3.66
CA CYS A 25 5.56 19.23 3.82
C CYS A 25 5.86 20.51 4.60
N VAL A 26 6.53 20.35 5.75
CA VAL A 26 6.73 21.42 6.74
C VAL A 26 8.21 21.56 7.11
N SER A 27 8.59 22.69 7.72
CA SER A 27 9.97 22.94 8.14
C SER A 27 10.29 22.30 9.49
N ASP A 28 9.30 22.21 10.37
CA ASP A 28 9.40 21.66 11.71
C ASP A 28 8.12 20.87 12.05
N ASP A 29 8.19 20.05 13.10
CA ASP A 29 7.07 19.22 13.55
C ASP A 29 5.99 20.04 14.30
N ALA A 30 6.19 21.34 14.53
CA ALA A 30 5.27 22.21 15.28
C ALA A 30 4.13 22.76 14.40
N CYS A 31 3.71 22.00 13.39
CA CYS A 31 2.67 22.43 12.46
C CYS A 31 1.27 22.13 13.03
N PRO A 32 0.33 23.11 13.04
CA PRO A 32 -1.02 22.93 13.58
C PRO A 32 -1.95 22.09 12.66
N ILE A 33 -1.40 21.24 11.79
CA ILE A 33 -2.15 20.41 10.86
C ILE A 33 -2.59 19.13 11.57
N ASP A 34 -3.83 18.72 11.32
CA ASP A 34 -4.38 17.46 11.81
C ASP A 34 -3.73 16.26 11.11
N GLY A 35 -2.91 15.50 11.86
CA GLY A 35 -2.26 14.29 11.38
C GLY A 35 -3.22 13.13 11.06
N GLN A 36 -4.51 13.23 11.41
CA GLN A 36 -5.52 12.29 10.93
C GLN A 36 -5.94 12.55 9.48
N GLN A 37 -5.79 13.79 9.01
CA GLN A 37 -6.16 14.21 7.65
C GLN A 37 -4.95 14.28 6.72
N TYR A 38 -3.76 14.57 7.27
CA TYR A 38 -2.54 14.75 6.51
C TYR A 38 -1.46 13.78 6.97
N SER A 39 -0.77 13.18 6.00
CA SER A 39 0.58 12.68 6.21
C SER A 39 1.50 13.90 6.36
N ILE A 40 2.06 14.10 7.55
CA ILE A 40 2.92 15.26 7.84
C ILE A 40 4.37 14.82 7.83
N TYR A 41 5.18 15.47 7.01
CA TYR A 41 6.62 15.21 6.93
C TYR A 41 7.42 16.51 6.89
N THR A 42 8.56 16.51 7.57
CA THR A 42 9.55 17.57 7.36
C THR A 42 10.21 17.42 5.99
N TYR A 43 10.67 18.53 5.41
CA TYR A 43 11.40 18.49 4.14
C TYR A 43 12.63 17.58 4.21
N ASP A 44 13.36 17.61 5.33
CA ASP A 44 14.55 16.79 5.51
C ASP A 44 14.20 15.30 5.57
N LYS A 45 13.10 14.95 6.25
CA LYS A 45 12.65 13.56 6.28
C LYS A 45 12.25 13.05 4.89
N LEU A 46 11.57 13.88 4.10
CA LEU A 46 11.25 13.52 2.71
C LEU A 46 12.50 13.35 1.86
N ARG A 47 13.51 14.21 2.01
CA ARG A 47 14.79 14.06 1.31
C ARG A 47 15.49 12.75 1.67
N GLU A 48 15.52 12.37 2.94
CA GLU A 48 16.06 11.07 3.37
C GLU A 48 15.33 9.90 2.69
N LEU A 49 13.99 9.94 2.67
CA LEU A 49 13.19 8.92 2.01
C LEU A 49 13.45 8.90 0.49
N TRP A 50 13.61 10.07 -0.14
CA TRP A 50 13.98 10.23 -1.55
C TRP A 50 15.31 9.55 -1.87
N LEU A 51 16.32 9.73 -1.01
CA LEU A 51 17.63 9.11 -1.14
C LEU A 51 17.62 7.60 -0.90
N SER A 52 16.68 7.11 -0.10
CA SER A 52 16.51 5.66 0.12
C SER A 52 15.74 4.95 -1.00
N GLY A 53 15.07 5.71 -1.88
CA GLY A 53 14.19 5.14 -2.90
C GLY A 53 12.96 4.44 -2.31
N ASN A 54 12.45 4.92 -1.18
CA ASN A 54 11.33 4.28 -0.48
C ASN A 54 10.07 4.20 -1.38
N PRO A 55 9.26 3.13 -1.31
CA PRO A 55 8.04 3.01 -2.11
C PRO A 55 7.07 4.19 -1.97
N PHE A 56 7.00 4.81 -0.79
CA PHE A 56 6.17 5.99 -0.55
C PHE A 56 6.60 7.20 -1.38
N VAL A 57 7.91 7.49 -1.49
CA VAL A 57 8.37 8.64 -2.29
C VAL A 57 8.26 8.38 -3.79
N TRP A 58 8.36 7.12 -4.22
CA TRP A 58 8.03 6.75 -5.59
C TRP A 58 6.55 6.96 -5.89
N HIS A 59 5.68 6.61 -4.95
CA HIS A 59 4.26 6.89 -5.05
C HIS A 59 3.99 8.40 -5.18
N LEU A 60 4.64 9.23 -4.36
CA LEU A 60 4.54 10.69 -4.44
C LEU A 60 5.06 11.23 -5.77
N HIS A 61 6.25 10.83 -6.18
CA HIS A 61 6.90 11.32 -7.40
C HIS A 61 6.05 11.07 -8.66
N LEU A 62 5.43 9.89 -8.75
CA LEU A 62 4.70 9.48 -9.94
C LEU A 62 3.27 10.05 -10.00
N GLU A 63 2.63 10.28 -8.86
CA GLU A 63 1.18 10.52 -8.84
C GLU A 63 0.75 11.81 -8.14
N SER A 64 1.58 12.39 -7.27
CA SER A 64 1.15 13.54 -6.48
C SER A 64 0.88 14.78 -7.33
N LYS A 65 -0.01 15.63 -6.83
CA LYS A 65 -0.35 16.93 -7.40
C LYS A 65 -0.22 18.00 -6.33
N LEU A 66 0.54 19.05 -6.64
CA LEU A 66 0.67 20.22 -5.77
C LEU A 66 -0.70 20.92 -5.66
N VAL A 67 -1.18 21.06 -4.43
CA VAL A 67 -2.44 21.75 -4.09
C VAL A 67 -2.15 23.17 -3.60
N PHE A 68 -1.11 23.32 -2.79
CA PHE A 68 -0.72 24.61 -2.23
C PHE A 68 0.79 24.69 -2.02
N SER A 69 1.36 25.87 -2.31
CA SER A 69 2.75 26.21 -1.98
C SER A 69 2.79 27.61 -1.39
N SER A 70 3.48 27.76 -0.26
CA SER A 70 3.66 29.06 0.39
C SER A 70 4.67 29.97 -0.32
N ASP A 71 5.57 29.43 -1.13
CA ASP A 71 6.64 30.16 -1.82
C ASP A 71 6.52 30.10 -3.35
N GLY A 72 5.45 29.49 -3.86
CA GLY A 72 5.17 29.35 -5.29
C GLY A 72 5.97 28.26 -5.99
N ARG A 73 6.77 27.47 -5.25
CA ARG A 73 7.58 26.36 -5.81
C ARG A 73 6.88 25.02 -5.63
N ASP A 74 7.30 24.05 -6.44
CA ASP A 74 6.93 22.65 -6.30
C ASP A 74 8.13 21.88 -5.74
N PHE A 75 8.17 21.76 -4.42
CA PHE A 75 9.25 21.07 -3.71
C PHE A 75 9.48 19.64 -4.22
N LEU A 76 8.42 18.85 -4.47
CA LEU A 76 8.58 17.47 -4.91
C LEU A 76 9.09 17.39 -6.35
N ALA A 77 8.64 18.29 -7.23
CA ALA A 77 9.16 18.37 -8.60
C ALA A 77 10.65 18.77 -8.61
N GLU A 78 11.07 19.68 -7.74
CA GLU A 78 12.46 20.12 -7.62
C GLU A 78 13.41 19.02 -7.14
N LEU A 79 12.93 18.03 -6.37
CA LEU A 79 13.74 16.87 -5.95
C LEU A 79 14.10 15.93 -7.11
N GLY A 80 13.38 16.00 -8.23
CA GLY A 80 13.52 15.05 -9.33
C GLY A 80 13.09 13.63 -8.95
N ALA A 81 13.63 12.62 -9.64
CA ALA A 81 13.29 11.22 -9.39
C ALA A 81 13.92 10.70 -8.07
N PRO A 82 13.18 9.88 -7.28
CA PRO A 82 13.77 9.18 -6.14
C PRO A 82 14.90 8.23 -6.57
N GLN A 83 15.76 7.88 -5.60
CA GLN A 83 16.76 6.83 -5.83
C GLN A 83 16.10 5.49 -6.13
N LYS A 84 16.86 4.59 -6.75
CA LYS A 84 16.38 3.24 -7.06
C LYS A 84 16.00 2.51 -5.77
N TYR A 85 14.83 1.89 -5.75
CA TYR A 85 14.40 1.03 -4.66
C TYR A 85 15.21 -0.27 -4.64
N ILE A 86 15.86 -0.57 -3.50
CA ILE A 86 16.76 -1.72 -3.33
C ILE A 86 16.38 -2.66 -2.18
N ASN A 87 15.41 -2.30 -1.34
CA ASN A 87 15.10 -3.03 -0.10
C ASN A 87 14.08 -4.17 -0.27
N ILE A 88 13.88 -4.64 -1.51
CA ILE A 88 12.82 -5.60 -1.87
C ILE A 88 12.85 -6.88 -1.04
N GLU A 89 14.03 -7.45 -0.80
CA GLU A 89 14.19 -8.68 -0.02
C GLU A 89 13.67 -8.48 1.41
N SER A 90 14.17 -7.44 2.09
CA SER A 90 13.78 -7.14 3.47
C SER A 90 12.31 -6.75 3.62
N ASP A 91 11.69 -6.18 2.58
CA ASP A 91 10.29 -5.77 2.64
C ASP A 91 9.35 -6.94 2.31
N LEU A 92 9.70 -7.80 1.34
CA LEU A 92 8.96 -9.03 1.08
C LEU A 92 8.96 -9.93 2.32
N GLU A 93 10.10 -10.10 3.00
CA GLU A 93 10.18 -10.89 4.23
C GLU A 93 9.17 -10.42 5.30
N LYS A 94 9.10 -9.09 5.54
CA LYS A 94 8.15 -8.50 6.50
C LYS A 94 6.70 -8.73 6.08
N PHE A 95 6.38 -8.63 4.79
CA PHE A 95 5.01 -8.86 4.30
C PHE A 95 4.63 -10.34 4.36
N THR A 96 5.56 -11.25 4.08
CA THR A 96 5.39 -12.69 4.25
C THR A 96 5.18 -13.05 5.72
N GLU A 97 5.91 -12.43 6.66
CA GLU A 97 5.70 -12.61 8.10
C GLU A 97 4.31 -12.13 8.55
N LEU A 98 3.89 -10.94 8.12
CA LEU A 98 2.54 -10.40 8.40
C LEU A 98 1.45 -11.30 7.84
N PHE A 99 1.62 -11.79 6.61
CA PHE A 99 0.70 -12.70 5.95
C PHE A 99 0.59 -14.02 6.72
N ASN A 100 1.71 -14.63 7.09
CA ASN A 100 1.75 -15.91 7.80
C ASN A 100 1.09 -15.80 9.17
N SER A 101 1.43 -14.77 9.94
CA SER A 101 0.84 -14.51 11.26
C SER A 101 -0.68 -14.37 11.18
N SER A 102 -1.17 -13.60 10.20
CA SER A 102 -2.60 -13.37 10.01
C SER A 102 -3.34 -14.61 9.50
N SER A 103 -2.70 -15.38 8.62
CA SER A 103 -3.27 -16.62 8.06
C SER A 103 -3.40 -17.73 9.10
N ILE A 104 -2.40 -17.87 9.98
CA ILE A 104 -2.45 -18.80 11.12
C ILE A 104 -3.59 -18.40 12.08
N ALA A 105 -3.68 -17.12 12.43
CA ALA A 105 -4.75 -16.62 13.29
C ALA A 105 -6.14 -16.90 12.70
N LEU A 106 -6.31 -16.63 11.40
CA LEU A 106 -7.57 -16.85 10.67
C LEU A 106 -7.95 -18.34 10.56
N SER A 107 -6.95 -19.23 10.46
CA SER A 107 -7.17 -20.68 10.41
C SER A 107 -7.56 -21.27 11.77
N ASN A 108 -7.08 -20.66 12.86
CA ASN A 108 -7.33 -21.14 14.23
C ASN A 108 -8.65 -20.64 14.81
N SER A 109 -9.07 -19.41 14.49
CA SER A 109 -10.35 -18.85 14.92
C SER A 109 -10.91 -17.85 13.91
N LEU A 110 -12.23 -17.79 13.85
CA LEU A 110 -12.95 -16.74 13.11
C LEU A 110 -13.12 -15.47 13.94
N ASP A 111 -12.71 -15.47 15.20
CA ASP A 111 -12.64 -14.28 16.02
C ASP A 111 -11.65 -13.29 15.38
N ASN A 112 -12.07 -12.04 15.23
CA ASN A 112 -11.29 -11.01 14.54
C ASN A 112 -10.96 -11.36 13.07
N ALA A 113 -11.73 -12.23 12.40
CA ALA A 113 -11.49 -12.60 11.01
C ALA A 113 -11.37 -11.39 10.07
N ILE A 114 -12.21 -10.37 10.25
CA ILE A 114 -12.16 -9.14 9.45
C ILE A 114 -10.80 -8.43 9.59
N PHE A 115 -10.26 -8.36 10.81
CA PHE A 115 -8.94 -7.78 11.06
C PHE A 115 -7.83 -8.60 10.41
N ASN A 116 -7.84 -9.92 10.59
CA ASN A 116 -6.82 -10.80 9.99
C ASN A 116 -6.87 -10.77 8.46
N ILE A 117 -8.06 -10.75 7.85
CA ILE A 117 -8.22 -10.59 6.39
C ILE A 117 -7.72 -9.21 5.93
N SER A 118 -7.94 -8.15 6.70
CA SER A 118 -7.37 -6.83 6.44
C SER A 118 -5.83 -6.85 6.46
N CYS A 119 -5.21 -7.60 7.37
CA CYS A 119 -3.76 -7.77 7.42
C CYS A 119 -3.23 -8.61 6.24
N VAL A 120 -3.94 -9.66 5.83
CA VAL A 120 -3.66 -10.41 4.60
C VAL A 120 -3.67 -9.48 3.38
N PHE A 121 -4.70 -8.64 3.24
CA PHE A 121 -4.76 -7.64 2.17
C PHE A 121 -3.56 -6.69 2.19
N LEU A 122 -3.21 -6.17 3.37
CA LEU A 122 -2.10 -5.23 3.54
C LEU A 122 -0.77 -5.85 3.09
N ALA A 123 -0.49 -7.08 3.52
CA ALA A 123 0.71 -7.82 3.12
C ALA A 123 0.75 -8.01 1.59
N VAL A 124 -0.32 -8.56 1.01
CA VAL A 124 -0.41 -8.88 -0.43
C VAL A 124 -0.25 -7.64 -1.30
N ARG A 125 -0.97 -6.56 -0.97
CA ARG A 125 -0.91 -5.30 -1.75
C ARG A 125 0.49 -4.68 -1.69
N ASN A 126 1.10 -4.65 -0.51
CA ASN A 126 2.41 -4.03 -0.34
C ASN A 126 3.53 -4.88 -0.96
N ALA A 127 3.44 -6.20 -0.89
CA ALA A 127 4.35 -7.10 -1.61
C ALA A 127 4.29 -6.85 -3.12
N ALA A 128 3.09 -6.77 -3.70
CA ALA A 128 2.92 -6.42 -5.12
C ALA A 128 3.50 -5.06 -5.47
N MET A 129 3.24 -4.04 -4.63
CA MET A 129 3.74 -2.68 -4.85
C MET A 129 5.28 -2.65 -4.85
N CYS A 130 5.92 -3.21 -3.82
CA CYS A 130 7.37 -3.27 -3.73
C CYS A 130 7.98 -4.07 -4.91
N TYR A 131 7.40 -5.21 -5.25
CA TYR A 131 7.85 -6.03 -6.37
C TYR A 131 7.75 -5.27 -7.70
N SER A 132 6.59 -4.65 -7.97
CA SER A 132 6.33 -3.87 -9.18
C SER A 132 7.33 -2.72 -9.35
N LEU A 133 7.67 -2.06 -8.24
CA LEU A 133 8.65 -1.00 -8.20
C LEU A 133 10.07 -1.53 -8.45
N HIS A 134 10.43 -2.66 -7.83
CA HIS A 134 11.72 -3.31 -8.05
C HIS A 134 11.95 -3.69 -9.52
N VAL A 135 10.92 -4.23 -10.19
CA VAL A 135 11.00 -4.61 -11.62
C VAL A 135 10.86 -3.42 -12.58
N GLY A 136 10.68 -2.21 -12.06
CA GLY A 136 10.60 -0.97 -12.86
C GLY A 136 9.25 -0.75 -13.54
N GLN A 137 8.18 -1.39 -13.05
CA GLN A 137 6.81 -1.21 -13.53
C GLN A 137 5.88 -0.91 -12.33
N PRO A 138 5.99 0.28 -11.71
CA PRO A 138 5.31 0.57 -10.44
C PRO A 138 3.79 0.50 -10.57
N GLU A 139 3.14 -0.13 -9.59
CA GLU A 139 1.69 -0.32 -9.53
C GLU A 139 1.20 -0.11 -8.09
N PHE A 140 0.56 1.05 -7.85
CA PHE A 140 0.15 1.53 -6.52
C PHE A 140 -1.35 1.39 -6.23
N SER A 141 -2.13 0.87 -7.18
CA SER A 141 -3.56 0.68 -7.02
C SER A 141 -3.89 -0.26 -5.86
N ARG A 142 -5.14 -0.24 -5.43
CA ARG A 142 -5.66 -1.22 -4.46
C ARG A 142 -5.75 -2.63 -5.02
N ARG A 143 -5.58 -2.80 -6.34
CA ARG A 143 -5.61 -4.07 -7.05
C ARG A 143 -4.23 -4.50 -7.55
N SER A 144 -3.16 -3.91 -6.99
CA SER A 144 -1.79 -4.11 -7.47
C SER A 144 -1.42 -5.58 -7.65
N ALA A 145 -1.78 -6.45 -6.71
CA ALA A 145 -1.48 -7.88 -6.80
C ALA A 145 -2.11 -8.58 -8.02
N LEU A 146 -3.23 -8.08 -8.55
CA LEU A 146 -3.89 -8.62 -9.75
C LEU A 146 -3.31 -8.04 -11.05
N ASN A 147 -2.57 -6.93 -10.98
CA ASN A 147 -2.13 -6.15 -12.13
C ASN A 147 -0.63 -6.30 -12.44
N ILE A 148 0.14 -6.93 -11.55
CA ILE A 148 1.59 -7.14 -11.74
C ILE A 148 1.87 -8.48 -12.42
N THR A 149 3.12 -8.71 -12.85
CA THR A 149 3.58 -9.99 -13.38
C THR A 149 4.68 -10.55 -12.48
N PRO A 150 4.52 -11.74 -11.87
CA PRO A 150 3.35 -12.62 -11.97
C PRO A 150 2.14 -12.09 -11.18
N ALA A 151 0.94 -12.22 -11.74
CA ALA A 151 -0.30 -11.78 -11.10
C ALA A 151 -0.76 -12.81 -10.05
N LEU A 152 -1.44 -12.33 -9.01
CA LEU A 152 -2.12 -13.20 -8.05
C LEU A 152 -3.39 -13.77 -8.69
N GLU A 153 -3.40 -15.08 -8.92
CA GLU A 153 -4.52 -15.78 -9.54
C GLU A 153 -5.54 -16.25 -8.50
N ILE A 154 -6.34 -15.29 -7.99
CA ILE A 154 -7.53 -15.61 -7.19
C ILE A 154 -8.78 -14.95 -7.79
N PRO A 155 -9.99 -15.52 -7.56
CA PRO A 155 -11.22 -14.91 -8.04
C PRO A 155 -11.39 -13.46 -7.55
N HIS A 156 -11.89 -12.59 -8.43
CA HIS A 156 -12.04 -11.16 -8.17
C HIS A 156 -12.91 -10.86 -6.94
N GLU A 157 -13.94 -11.67 -6.69
CA GLU A 157 -14.82 -11.56 -5.53
C GLU A 157 -14.09 -11.85 -4.21
N ILE A 158 -13.11 -12.76 -4.22
CA ILE A 158 -12.30 -13.07 -3.05
C ILE A 158 -11.33 -11.92 -2.80
N TYR A 159 -10.67 -11.41 -3.83
CA TYR A 159 -9.81 -10.22 -3.70
C TYR A 159 -10.61 -8.99 -3.26
N SER A 160 -11.85 -8.82 -3.74
CA SER A 160 -12.76 -7.76 -3.27
C SER A 160 -13.11 -7.90 -1.80
N THR A 161 -13.18 -9.13 -1.27
CA THR A 161 -13.37 -9.39 0.16
C THR A 161 -12.16 -8.91 0.98
N LEU A 162 -10.94 -9.12 0.46
CA LEU A 162 -9.71 -8.61 1.08
C LEU A 162 -9.72 -7.07 1.18
N ILE A 163 -10.07 -6.39 0.08
CA ILE A 163 -10.19 -4.92 0.04
C ILE A 163 -11.25 -4.45 1.05
N ARG A 164 -12.43 -5.08 1.07
CA ARG A 164 -13.53 -4.67 1.95
C ARG A 164 -13.18 -4.89 3.43
N ALA A 165 -12.47 -5.95 3.76
CA ALA A 165 -11.99 -6.19 5.11
C ALA A 165 -11.07 -5.06 5.59
N ARG A 166 -10.17 -4.58 4.70
CA ARG A 166 -9.31 -3.44 4.99
C ARG A 166 -10.12 -2.19 5.29
N LEU A 167 -11.09 -1.85 4.44
CA LEU A 167 -11.94 -0.66 4.64
C LEU A 167 -12.74 -0.73 5.94
N LEU A 168 -13.32 -1.88 6.27
CA LEU A 168 -14.03 -2.10 7.53
C LEU A 168 -13.09 -1.92 8.74
N SER A 169 -11.91 -2.52 8.68
CA SER A 169 -10.97 -2.52 9.80
C SER A 169 -10.31 -1.17 10.03
N SER A 170 -10.05 -0.37 8.99
CA SER A 170 -9.35 0.92 9.13
C SER A 170 -10.28 2.12 9.21
N ARG A 171 -11.49 2.03 8.65
CA ARG A 171 -12.41 3.17 8.49
C ARG A 171 -13.84 2.89 8.94
N GLY A 172 -14.16 1.65 9.35
CA GLY A 172 -15.54 1.27 9.68
C GLY A 172 -16.50 1.36 8.49
N HIS A 173 -15.97 1.33 7.25
CA HIS A 173 -16.74 1.52 6.03
C HIS A 173 -16.88 0.21 5.24
N GLY A 174 -18.08 -0.06 4.72
CA GLY A 174 -18.38 -1.21 3.88
C GLY A 174 -19.47 -2.12 4.47
N THR A 175 -19.88 -3.14 3.70
CA THR A 175 -20.82 -4.16 4.17
C THR A 175 -20.10 -5.22 4.99
N LEU A 176 -20.74 -5.69 6.06
CA LEU A 176 -20.22 -6.79 6.87
C LEU A 176 -19.87 -8.01 6.00
N ILE A 177 -18.75 -8.64 6.32
CA ILE A 177 -18.27 -9.84 5.62
C ILE A 177 -18.93 -11.05 6.26
N SER A 178 -19.57 -11.87 5.43
CA SER A 178 -20.25 -13.10 5.86
C SER A 178 -19.26 -14.22 6.18
N LYS A 179 -19.71 -15.21 6.94
CA LYS A 179 -18.92 -16.42 7.21
C LYS A 179 -18.51 -17.16 5.94
N THR A 180 -19.39 -17.22 4.94
CA THR A 180 -19.08 -17.87 3.65
C THR A 180 -17.95 -17.16 2.92
N GLU A 181 -17.93 -15.84 2.91
CA GLU A 181 -16.85 -15.05 2.31
C GLU A 181 -15.53 -15.22 3.06
N ILE A 182 -15.58 -15.29 4.40
CA ILE A 182 -14.39 -15.59 5.22
C ILE A 182 -13.82 -16.96 4.85
N LEU A 183 -14.66 -18.00 4.76
CA LEU A 183 -14.22 -19.34 4.38
C LEU A 183 -13.63 -19.37 2.96
N ALA A 184 -14.24 -18.65 2.01
CA ALA A 184 -13.71 -18.54 0.66
C ALA A 184 -12.31 -17.88 0.63
N VAL A 185 -12.04 -16.89 1.49
CA VAL A 185 -10.69 -16.32 1.66
C VAL A 185 -9.73 -17.35 2.23
N ILE A 186 -10.14 -18.10 3.25
CA ILE A 186 -9.31 -19.15 3.88
C ILE A 186 -8.88 -20.20 2.84
N ASP A 187 -9.80 -20.59 1.95
CA ASP A 187 -9.51 -21.55 0.87
C ASP A 187 -8.44 -21.04 -0.12
N GLN A 188 -8.20 -19.73 -0.19
CA GLN A 188 -7.17 -19.13 -1.05
C GLN A 188 -5.83 -18.86 -0.36
N ILE A 189 -5.69 -19.09 0.95
CA ILE A 189 -4.45 -18.82 1.70
C ILE A 189 -3.24 -19.51 1.04
N LYS A 190 -3.40 -20.78 0.64
CA LYS A 190 -2.30 -21.54 0.00
C LYS A 190 -1.88 -20.93 -1.34
N THR A 191 -2.84 -20.45 -2.13
CA THR A 191 -2.58 -19.78 -3.41
C THR A 191 -1.82 -18.48 -3.19
N ILE A 192 -2.25 -17.67 -2.22
CA ILE A 192 -1.59 -16.41 -1.86
C ILE A 192 -0.16 -16.65 -1.36
N HIS A 193 0.03 -17.64 -0.48
CA HIS A 193 1.37 -18.01 0.00
C HIS A 193 2.29 -18.42 -1.15
N SER A 194 1.81 -19.28 -2.05
CA SER A 194 2.60 -19.74 -3.20
C SER A 194 2.98 -18.59 -4.14
N TRP A 195 2.11 -17.59 -4.26
CA TRP A 195 2.40 -16.38 -5.04
C TRP A 195 3.45 -15.50 -4.36
N LEU A 196 3.40 -15.30 -3.03
CA LEU A 196 4.45 -14.60 -2.28
C LEU A 196 5.81 -15.28 -2.45
N ASP A 197 5.86 -16.62 -2.30
CA ASP A 197 7.08 -17.41 -2.53
C ASP A 197 7.61 -17.22 -3.96
N CYS A 198 6.73 -17.06 -4.94
CA CYS A 198 7.11 -16.81 -6.32
C CYS A 198 7.75 -15.43 -6.49
N LEU A 199 7.20 -14.39 -5.87
CA LEU A 199 7.77 -13.05 -5.90
C LEU A 199 9.18 -13.00 -5.29
N GLU A 200 9.37 -13.70 -4.17
CA GLU A 200 10.66 -13.82 -3.49
C GLU A 200 11.71 -14.53 -4.35
N LYS A 201 11.35 -15.67 -4.97
CA LYS A 201 12.27 -16.41 -5.85
C LYS A 201 12.69 -15.60 -7.07
N SER A 202 11.76 -14.87 -7.68
CA SER A 202 12.06 -14.03 -8.85
C SER A 202 13.02 -12.85 -8.56
N GLN A 203 13.27 -12.51 -7.28
CA GLN A 203 14.32 -11.54 -6.93
C GLN A 203 15.73 -12.10 -7.17
N ASN A 204 15.91 -13.41 -6.94
CA ASN A 204 17.22 -14.06 -6.95
C ASN A 204 17.69 -14.44 -8.36
N GLU A 205 16.87 -14.23 -9.39
CA GLU A 205 17.12 -14.65 -10.77
C GLU A 205 17.62 -13.51 -11.69
N LYS A 206 17.96 -12.34 -11.13
CA LYS A 206 18.48 -11.17 -11.87
C LYS A 206 19.78 -10.64 -11.30
#